data_AF-A0A925BEX8-F1
#
_entry.id   AF-A0A925BEX8-F1
#
_cell.length_a   1.000
_cell.length_b   1.000
_cell.length_c   1.000
_cell.angle_alpha   90.00
_cell.angle_beta   90.00
_cell.angle_gamma   90.00
#
_symmetry.space_group_name_H-M   'P 1'
#
loop_
_entity.id
_entity.type
_entity.pdbx_description
1 polymer ?
#
loop_
_entity_poly.entity_id
_entity_poly.type
_entity_poly.pdbx_seq_one_letter_code
_entity_poly.pdbx_strand_id
1 'polypeptide(L)'
;MKISTSILAWPIAAISLALALLVQPTSVMAQTGTIWFDDINATTPISEPDTQALLNALSTTITTGSEFAPPQELAADADPRIVFISVSDGISPASVVMGRGEGIIAAANDALAQIVATGRVFDTLWLKLDIVEGAYVVPNLSTDAALNIDPTLFGLAFDEQSGIA
;
A
#
# COMPACT_ATOMS: atom_id res chain seq x y z
N MET A 1 52.66 -30.25 -68.33
CA MET A 1 53.41 -29.00 -68.11
C MET A 1 52.92 -28.41 -66.79
N LYS A 2 53.82 -28.27 -65.81
CA LYS A 2 53.55 -27.67 -64.47
C LYS A 2 53.15 -26.21 -64.61
N ILE A 3 52.14 -25.73 -63.87
CA ILE A 3 52.23 -24.50 -63.05
C ILE A 3 51.33 -24.68 -61.81
N SER A 4 51.90 -24.32 -60.67
CA SER A 4 51.37 -24.29 -59.30
C SER A 4 50.68 -22.95 -59.02
N THR A 5 49.67 -22.91 -58.14
CA THR A 5 49.52 -21.83 -57.15
C THR A 5 48.53 -22.22 -56.05
N SER A 6 49.00 -22.03 -54.82
CA SER A 6 48.36 -22.27 -53.52
C SER A 6 47.45 -21.11 -53.10
N ILE A 7 46.30 -21.36 -52.47
CA ILE A 7 45.55 -20.43 -51.58
C ILE A 7 44.80 -21.32 -50.56
N LEU A 8 45.17 -21.43 -49.27
CA LEU A 8 45.05 -20.53 -48.11
C LEU A 8 43.65 -20.51 -47.44
N ALA A 9 43.67 -20.68 -46.10
CA ALA A 9 42.67 -20.33 -45.07
C ALA A 9 41.41 -21.23 -44.94
N TRP A 10 41.35 -22.13 -43.95
CA TRP A 10 40.91 -21.96 -42.53
C TRP A 10 39.39 -22.03 -42.30
N PRO A 11 38.94 -22.67 -41.20
CA PRO A 11 37.57 -23.15 -41.02
C PRO A 11 36.64 -22.06 -40.47
N ILE A 12 35.41 -21.99 -40.97
CA ILE A 12 34.36 -21.16 -40.35
C ILE A 12 33.78 -21.96 -39.18
N ALA A 13 34.12 -21.50 -37.98
CA ALA A 13 33.59 -21.96 -36.72
C ALA A 13 32.12 -21.56 -36.54
N ALA A 14 31.38 -22.50 -35.95
CA ALA A 14 30.26 -22.36 -35.03
C ALA A 14 29.64 -20.95 -34.86
N ILE A 15 28.41 -20.78 -35.35
CA ILE A 15 27.49 -19.73 -34.89
C ILE A 15 26.09 -20.36 -34.80
N SER A 16 25.66 -20.73 -33.59
CA SER A 16 24.23 -20.87 -33.21
C SER A 16 24.09 -21.28 -31.75
N LEU A 17 24.38 -20.38 -30.78
CA LEU A 17 23.79 -20.46 -29.44
C LEU A 17 24.02 -19.18 -28.61
N ALA A 18 23.29 -18.10 -28.91
CA ALA A 18 23.17 -16.96 -27.98
C ALA A 18 21.98 -16.08 -28.36
N LEU A 19 20.75 -16.57 -28.20
CA LEU A 19 19.56 -15.72 -28.31
C LEU A 19 18.44 -16.15 -27.35
N ALA A 20 18.78 -16.31 -26.07
CA ALA A 20 17.81 -16.65 -25.02
C ALA A 20 18.10 -15.96 -23.68
N LEU A 21 18.75 -14.78 -23.67
CA LEU A 21 19.23 -14.15 -22.43
C LEU A 21 18.95 -12.63 -22.29
N LEU A 22 18.04 -12.07 -23.09
CA LEU A 22 17.75 -10.62 -23.04
C LEU A 22 16.28 -10.26 -22.83
N VAL A 23 15.53 -11.10 -22.11
CA VAL A 23 14.33 -10.63 -21.41
C VAL A 23 14.62 -10.72 -19.93
N GLN A 24 15.32 -9.71 -19.40
CA GLN A 24 15.33 -9.53 -17.95
C GLN A 24 13.91 -9.08 -17.57
N PRO A 25 13.20 -9.80 -16.67
CA PRO A 25 12.03 -9.21 -16.05
C PRO A 25 12.53 -7.94 -15.38
N THR A 26 12.01 -6.79 -15.79
CA THR A 26 12.14 -5.57 -15.01
C THR A 26 11.39 -5.83 -13.72
N SER A 27 12.09 -6.36 -12.72
CA SER A 27 11.67 -6.22 -11.33
C SER A 27 11.63 -4.72 -11.09
N VAL A 28 10.44 -4.14 -11.16
CA VAL A 28 10.20 -2.83 -10.54
C VAL A 28 10.65 -3.03 -9.10
N MET A 29 11.75 -2.38 -8.75
CA MET A 29 12.20 -2.35 -7.36
C MET A 29 11.06 -1.73 -6.59
N ALA A 30 10.34 -2.55 -5.80
CA ALA A 30 9.40 -2.05 -4.82
C ALA A 30 10.13 -0.96 -4.03
N GLN A 31 9.58 0.24 -4.09
CA GLN A 31 10.18 1.39 -3.44
C GLN A 31 10.17 1.07 -1.95
N THR A 32 11.33 0.76 -1.37
CA THR A 32 11.52 0.59 0.08
C THR A 32 11.43 1.94 0.82
N GLY A 33 10.46 2.76 0.43
CA GLY A 33 9.99 3.92 1.17
C GLY A 33 8.78 3.50 1.99
N THR A 34 8.57 4.17 3.10
CA THR A 34 7.34 4.03 3.86
C THR A 34 6.23 4.69 3.05
N ILE A 35 5.15 3.99 2.70
CA ILE A 35 4.01 4.61 2.00
C ILE A 35 3.54 5.84 2.80
N TRP A 36 3.43 6.98 2.12
CA TRP A 36 2.96 8.23 2.66
C TRP A 36 1.88 8.86 1.76
N PHE A 37 1.29 9.98 2.21
CA PHE A 37 0.18 10.62 1.49
C PHE A 37 0.53 10.99 0.06
N ASP A 38 1.78 11.39 -0.21
CA ASP A 38 2.25 11.75 -1.56
C ASP A 38 2.26 10.57 -2.54
N ASP A 39 2.25 9.33 -2.03
CA ASP A 39 2.18 8.12 -2.85
C ASP A 39 0.73 7.79 -3.27
N ILE A 40 -0.28 8.37 -2.61
CA ILE A 40 -1.70 8.06 -2.82
C ILE A 40 -2.26 8.89 -3.99
N ASN A 41 -1.90 8.47 -5.19
CA ASN A 41 -2.35 9.07 -6.45
C ASN A 41 -3.69 8.50 -6.91
N ALA A 42 -4.80 8.95 -6.28
CA ALA A 42 -6.17 8.55 -6.60
C ALA A 42 -6.34 7.02 -6.74
N THR A 43 -6.67 6.38 -5.64
CA THR A 43 -6.78 4.92 -5.57
C THR A 43 -8.13 4.43 -6.10
N THR A 44 -8.18 3.17 -6.53
CA THR A 44 -9.46 2.57 -6.94
C THR A 44 -10.42 2.54 -5.74
N PRO A 45 -11.63 3.12 -5.83
CA PRO A 45 -12.60 3.07 -4.75
C PRO A 45 -12.99 1.64 -4.41
N ILE A 46 -13.14 1.37 -3.12
CA ILE A 46 -13.53 0.04 -2.63
C ILE A 46 -15.05 0.00 -2.50
N SER A 47 -15.66 -1.11 -2.91
CA SER A 47 -17.11 -1.25 -2.84
C SER A 47 -17.59 -1.28 -1.38
N GLU A 48 -18.83 -0.85 -1.14
CA GLU A 48 -19.44 -0.93 0.19
C GLU A 48 -19.50 -2.38 0.73
N PRO A 49 -19.90 -3.40 -0.08
CA PRO A 49 -19.83 -4.80 0.37
C PRO A 49 -18.44 -5.24 0.81
N ASP A 50 -17.39 -4.88 0.06
CA ASP A 50 -16.02 -5.27 0.39
C ASP A 50 -15.52 -4.53 1.63
N THR A 51 -15.87 -3.25 1.77
CA THR A 51 -15.59 -2.44 2.96
C THR A 51 -16.23 -3.06 4.20
N GLN A 52 -17.49 -3.51 4.09
CA GLN A 52 -18.19 -4.18 5.18
C GLN A 52 -17.55 -5.54 5.53
N ALA A 53 -17.13 -6.31 4.52
CA ALA A 53 -16.44 -7.58 4.73
C ALA A 53 -15.10 -7.38 5.47
N LEU A 54 -14.34 -6.35 5.08
CA LEU A 54 -13.09 -5.97 5.76
C LEU A 54 -13.33 -5.53 7.21
N LEU A 55 -14.34 -4.70 7.47
CA LEU A 55 -14.73 -4.29 8.82
C LEU A 55 -15.10 -5.49 9.70
N ASN A 56 -15.83 -6.48 9.15
CA ASN A 56 -16.21 -7.68 9.88
C ASN A 56 -14.97 -8.52 10.26
N ALA A 57 -14.02 -8.66 9.33
CA ALA A 57 -12.77 -9.37 9.58
C ALA A 57 -11.92 -8.68 10.67
N LEU A 58 -11.79 -7.35 10.60
CA LEU A 58 -11.09 -6.55 11.60
C LEU A 58 -11.75 -6.67 12.98
N SER A 59 -13.07 -6.47 13.05
CA SER A 59 -13.84 -6.58 14.29
C SER A 59 -13.71 -7.95 14.94
N THR A 60 -13.84 -9.02 14.15
CA THR A 60 -13.65 -10.41 14.63
C THR A 60 -12.26 -10.59 15.22
N THR A 61 -11.24 -10.11 14.51
CA THR A 61 -9.85 -10.24 14.97
C THR A 61 -9.61 -9.49 16.29
N ILE A 62 -10.07 -8.25 16.39
CA ILE A 62 -9.90 -7.40 17.57
C ILE A 62 -10.63 -7.98 18.80
N THR A 63 -11.85 -8.46 18.62
CA THR A 63 -12.67 -8.95 19.74
C THR A 63 -12.29 -10.35 20.20
N THR A 64 -11.85 -11.22 19.29
CA THR A 64 -11.55 -12.62 19.61
C THR A 64 -10.06 -12.91 19.78
N GLY A 65 -9.18 -12.02 19.29
CA GLY A 65 -7.75 -12.27 19.22
C GLY A 65 -7.36 -13.36 18.21
N SER A 66 -8.24 -13.70 17.27
CA SER A 66 -7.95 -14.66 16.20
C SER A 66 -6.95 -14.11 15.17
N GLU A 67 -6.48 -14.97 14.28
CA GLU A 67 -5.67 -14.52 13.14
C GLU A 67 -6.53 -13.70 12.17
N PHE A 68 -5.96 -12.64 11.60
CA PHE A 68 -6.66 -11.80 10.64
C PHE A 68 -6.93 -12.57 9.34
N ALA A 69 -8.22 -12.75 9.03
CA ALA A 69 -8.69 -13.40 7.81
C ALA A 69 -9.35 -12.37 6.87
N PRO A 70 -8.58 -11.71 5.98
CA PRO A 70 -9.12 -10.66 5.11
C PRO A 70 -10.04 -11.24 4.01
N PRO A 71 -10.98 -10.43 3.47
CA PRO A 71 -11.82 -10.83 2.34
C PRO A 71 -10.97 -11.06 1.07
N GLN A 72 -11.22 -12.17 0.36
CA GLN A 72 -10.43 -12.58 -0.79
C GLN A 72 -10.63 -11.65 -2.00
N GLU A 73 -11.79 -11.01 -2.09
CA GLU A 73 -12.18 -10.05 -3.12
C GLU A 73 -11.22 -8.85 -3.17
N LEU A 74 -10.61 -8.51 -2.03
CA LEU A 74 -9.65 -7.41 -1.91
C LEU A 74 -8.19 -7.83 -2.17
N ALA A 75 -7.91 -9.12 -2.42
CA ALA A 75 -6.54 -9.61 -2.59
C ALA A 75 -5.84 -9.12 -3.85
N ALA A 76 -6.61 -8.62 -4.83
CA ALA A 76 -6.08 -8.06 -6.07
C ALA A 76 -5.71 -6.56 -5.96
N ASP A 77 -6.10 -5.90 -4.87
CA ASP A 77 -5.72 -4.50 -4.64
C ASP A 77 -4.23 -4.42 -4.34
N ALA A 78 -3.52 -3.70 -5.19
CA ALA A 78 -2.08 -3.49 -5.10
C ALA A 78 -1.72 -1.99 -5.15
N ASP A 79 -2.73 -1.11 -5.08
CA ASP A 79 -2.49 0.33 -4.99
C ASP A 79 -1.85 0.65 -3.62
N PRO A 80 -0.99 1.68 -3.50
CA PRO A 80 -0.55 2.15 -2.19
C PRO A 80 -1.77 2.67 -1.40
N ARG A 81 -1.97 2.15 -0.19
CA ARG A 81 -3.12 2.49 0.67
C ARG A 81 -2.68 3.03 2.02
N ILE A 82 -3.43 4.00 2.52
CA ILE A 82 -3.43 4.43 3.91
C ILE A 82 -4.85 4.25 4.46
N VAL A 83 -4.93 3.69 5.67
CA VAL A 83 -6.18 3.57 6.41
C VAL A 83 -6.00 4.09 7.83
N PHE A 84 -7.08 4.59 8.41
CA PHE A 84 -7.16 4.85 9.84
C PHE A 84 -8.17 3.91 10.48
N ILE A 85 -7.74 3.25 11.55
CA ILE A 85 -8.62 2.45 12.39
C ILE A 85 -8.81 3.21 13.70
N SER A 86 -10.06 3.56 14.00
CA SER A 86 -10.46 4.10 15.29
C SER A 86 -11.24 3.05 16.08
N VAL A 87 -10.81 2.74 17.30
CA VAL A 87 -11.49 1.80 18.20
C VAL A 87 -11.85 2.47 19.53
N SER A 88 -13.02 2.18 20.05
CA SER A 88 -13.48 2.65 21.37
C SER A 88 -14.37 1.63 22.06
N ASP A 89 -14.38 1.66 23.40
CA ASP A 89 -15.32 0.95 24.26
C ASP A 89 -16.57 1.81 24.59
N GLY A 90 -16.66 3.03 24.06
CA GLY A 90 -17.72 4.00 24.35
C GLY A 90 -17.59 4.72 25.69
N ILE A 91 -16.53 4.43 26.46
CA ILE A 91 -16.28 5.01 27.79
C ILE A 91 -14.98 5.82 27.77
N SER A 92 -13.92 5.22 27.26
CA SER A 92 -12.59 5.79 27.16
C SER A 92 -12.40 6.47 25.80
N PRO A 93 -11.46 7.43 25.70
CA PRO A 93 -11.07 8.00 24.41
C PRO A 93 -10.75 6.92 23.37
N ALA A 94 -11.14 7.20 22.12
CA ALA A 94 -10.86 6.31 21.00
C ALA A 94 -9.34 6.22 20.78
N SER A 95 -8.85 5.01 20.52
CA SER A 95 -7.50 4.79 20.02
C SER A 95 -7.57 4.84 18.49
N VAL A 96 -6.82 5.75 17.90
CA VAL A 96 -6.73 5.91 16.44
C VAL A 96 -5.33 5.53 16.02
N VAL A 97 -5.21 4.64 15.05
CA VAL A 97 -3.94 4.23 14.46
C VAL A 97 -4.01 4.36 12.95
N MET A 98 -2.84 4.57 12.34
CA MET A 98 -2.69 4.69 10.90
C MET A 98 -1.94 3.48 10.37
N GLY A 99 -2.58 2.76 9.46
CA GLY A 99 -1.99 1.63 8.76
C GLY A 99 -1.67 2.00 7.32
N ARG A 100 -0.60 1.40 6.79
CA ARG A 100 -0.12 1.67 5.44
C ARG A 100 0.39 0.40 4.77
N GLY A 101 0.19 0.27 3.47
CA GLY A 101 0.61 -0.92 2.74
C GLY A 101 0.27 -0.91 1.26
N GLU A 102 0.95 -1.75 0.50
CA GLU A 102 0.61 -2.06 -0.89
C GLU A 102 -0.65 -2.94 -0.87
N GLY A 103 -1.79 -2.31 -1.16
CA GLY A 103 -3.12 -2.90 -1.07
C GLY A 103 -3.80 -2.70 0.29
N ILE A 104 -5.13 -2.67 0.26
CA ILE A 104 -5.98 -2.38 1.44
C ILE A 104 -5.81 -3.41 2.54
N ILE A 105 -5.58 -4.68 2.20
CA ILE A 105 -5.35 -5.75 3.16
C ILE A 105 -4.06 -5.50 3.95
N ALA A 106 -2.98 -5.09 3.27
CA ALA A 106 -1.71 -4.81 3.90
C ALA A 106 -1.83 -3.60 4.84
N ALA A 107 -2.46 -2.52 4.38
CA ALA A 107 -2.70 -1.34 5.20
C ALA A 107 -3.58 -1.63 6.43
N ALA A 108 -4.65 -2.40 6.26
CA ALA A 108 -5.53 -2.80 7.36
C ALA A 108 -4.81 -3.70 8.38
N ASN A 109 -3.99 -4.64 7.90
CA ASN A 109 -3.20 -5.51 8.78
C ASN A 109 -2.14 -4.74 9.58
N ASP A 110 -1.48 -3.74 8.96
CA ASP A 110 -0.54 -2.86 9.65
C ASP A 110 -1.23 -2.04 10.76
N ALA A 111 -2.38 -1.43 10.48
CA ALA A 111 -3.19 -0.74 11.50
C ALA A 111 -3.63 -1.69 12.62
N LEU A 112 -4.11 -2.88 12.26
CA LEU A 112 -4.57 -3.89 13.20
C LEU A 112 -3.45 -4.32 14.16
N ALA A 113 -2.23 -4.53 13.65
CA ALA A 113 -1.07 -4.89 14.48
C ALA A 113 -0.80 -3.83 15.55
N GLN A 114 -0.96 -2.54 15.23
CA GLN A 114 -0.81 -1.44 16.19
C GLN A 114 -1.91 -1.45 17.25
N ILE A 115 -3.18 -1.70 16.88
CA ILE A 115 -4.26 -1.87 17.86
C ILE A 115 -3.98 -3.05 18.79
N VAL A 116 -3.63 -4.21 18.24
CA VAL A 116 -3.34 -5.42 19.04
C VAL A 116 -2.14 -5.18 19.97
N ALA A 117 -1.11 -4.47 19.52
CA ALA A 117 0.06 -4.11 20.33
C ALA A 117 -0.28 -3.25 21.56
N THR A 118 -1.43 -2.56 21.57
CA THR A 118 -1.89 -1.84 22.78
C THR A 118 -2.27 -2.78 23.92
N GLY A 119 -2.53 -4.06 23.63
CA GLY A 119 -2.99 -5.06 24.61
C GLY A 119 -4.39 -4.79 25.16
N ARG A 120 -5.13 -3.84 24.58
CA ARG A 120 -6.46 -3.46 25.03
C ARG A 120 -7.48 -4.52 24.60
N VAL A 121 -8.33 -4.91 25.55
CA VAL A 121 -9.44 -5.85 25.33
C VAL A 121 -10.74 -5.05 25.34
N PHE A 122 -11.66 -5.38 24.42
CA PHE A 122 -12.92 -4.66 24.21
C PHE A 122 -14.12 -5.59 24.45
N ASP A 123 -14.86 -5.37 25.54
CA ASP A 123 -16.14 -6.07 25.78
C ASP A 123 -17.26 -5.54 24.87
N THR A 124 -17.19 -4.26 24.52
CA THR A 124 -18.01 -3.60 23.48
C THR A 124 -17.05 -2.88 22.56
N LEU A 125 -17.17 -3.11 21.25
CA LEU A 125 -16.27 -2.52 20.25
C LEU A 125 -17.06 -1.58 19.33
N TRP A 126 -16.70 -0.30 19.39
CA TRP A 126 -17.01 0.67 18.35
C TRP A 126 -15.79 0.72 17.42
N LEU A 127 -15.99 0.41 16.14
CA LEU A 127 -14.95 0.36 15.12
C LEU A 127 -15.32 1.32 13.98
N LYS A 128 -14.37 2.18 13.60
CA LYS A 128 -14.45 3.01 12.40
C LYS A 128 -13.20 2.75 11.55
N LEU A 129 -13.42 2.55 10.25
CA LEU A 129 -12.39 2.44 9.24
C LEU A 129 -12.52 3.65 8.30
N ASP A 130 -11.51 4.49 8.26
CA ASP A 130 -11.38 5.55 7.27
C ASP A 130 -10.35 5.13 6.21
N ILE A 131 -10.72 5.21 4.94
CA ILE A 131 -9.86 4.84 3.81
C ILE A 131 -9.48 6.12 3.07
N VAL A 132 -8.18 6.36 2.91
CA VAL A 132 -7.69 7.51 2.15
C VAL A 132 -7.80 7.20 0.67
N GLU A 133 -8.76 7.82 -0.01
CA GLU A 133 -8.98 7.57 -1.45
C GLU A 133 -8.01 8.35 -2.34
N GLY A 134 -7.48 9.48 -1.84
CA GLY A 134 -6.52 10.31 -2.56
C GLY A 134 -5.90 11.37 -1.67
N ALA A 135 -4.75 11.87 -2.10
CA ALA A 135 -4.12 13.04 -1.53
C ALA A 135 -3.77 14.04 -2.64
N TYR A 136 -3.79 15.32 -2.32
CA TYR A 136 -3.36 16.38 -3.23
C TYR A 136 -2.67 17.48 -2.45
N VAL A 137 -1.62 18.03 -3.05
CA VAL A 137 -0.88 19.15 -2.48
C VAL A 137 -1.75 20.40 -2.52
N VAL A 138 -1.88 21.08 -1.38
CA VAL A 138 -2.52 22.39 -1.28
C VAL A 138 -1.42 23.46 -1.19
N PRO A 139 -1.06 24.12 -2.31
CA PRO A 139 0.00 25.12 -2.30
C PRO A 139 -0.46 26.38 -1.58
N ASN A 140 0.47 27.04 -0.88
CA ASN A 140 0.25 28.33 -0.20
C ASN A 140 -0.91 28.30 0.80
N LEU A 141 -1.01 27.21 1.57
CA LEU A 141 -1.95 27.11 2.69
C LEU A 141 -1.66 28.24 3.70
N SER A 142 -2.60 29.18 3.85
CA SER A 142 -2.54 30.16 4.94
C SER A 142 -3.18 29.54 6.18
N THR A 143 -2.43 29.38 7.26
CA THR A 143 -2.95 28.89 8.55
C THR A 143 -3.95 29.86 9.19
N ASP A 144 -3.95 31.11 8.73
CA ASP A 144 -4.80 32.19 9.27
C ASP A 144 -6.14 32.30 8.53
N ALA A 145 -6.32 31.54 7.44
CA ALA A 145 -7.54 31.50 6.64
C ALA A 145 -8.24 30.16 6.78
N ALA A 146 -9.59 30.19 6.79
CA ALA A 146 -10.37 28.96 6.75
C ALA A 146 -10.10 28.21 5.43
N LEU A 147 -9.88 26.90 5.53
CA LEU A 147 -9.71 26.06 4.37
C LEU A 147 -11.06 25.83 3.69
N ASN A 148 -11.08 25.99 2.37
CA ASN A 148 -12.25 25.71 1.55
C ASN A 148 -12.34 24.22 1.20
N ILE A 149 -12.35 23.38 2.23
CA ILE A 149 -12.50 21.92 2.14
C ILE A 149 -13.59 21.48 3.12
N ASP A 150 -14.29 20.40 2.79
CA ASP A 150 -15.26 19.80 3.71
C ASP A 150 -14.51 19.00 4.79
N PRO A 151 -14.51 19.42 6.07
CA PRO A 151 -13.75 18.74 7.12
C PRO A 151 -14.29 17.33 7.44
N THR A 152 -15.46 16.96 6.91
CA THR A 152 -16.02 15.60 7.07
C THR A 152 -15.47 14.61 6.05
N LEU A 153 -14.92 15.09 4.94
CA LEU A 153 -14.40 14.29 3.84
C LEU A 153 -12.88 14.46 3.63
N PHE A 154 -12.33 15.59 4.06
CA PHE A 154 -10.93 15.93 3.84
C PHE A 154 -10.19 16.12 5.17
N GLY A 155 -9.00 15.53 5.24
CA GLY A 155 -8.03 15.73 6.32
C GLY A 155 -6.86 16.61 5.87
N LEU A 156 -6.04 17.04 6.83
CA LEU A 156 -4.74 17.64 6.57
C LEU A 156 -3.64 16.65 6.94
N ALA A 157 -2.66 16.53 6.06
CA ALA A 157 -1.43 15.82 6.31
C ALA A 157 -0.25 16.70 5.88
N PHE A 158 0.89 16.48 6.50
CA PHE A 158 2.16 17.12 6.14
C PHE A 158 3.01 16.12 5.36
N ASP A 159 3.96 16.64 4.58
CA ASP A 159 4.93 15.79 3.90
C ASP A 159 5.76 15.00 4.94
N GLU A 160 6.20 13.79 4.56
CA GLU A 160 6.94 12.89 5.46
C GLU A 160 8.20 13.55 6.02
N GLN A 161 8.79 14.47 5.26
CA GLN A 161 10.07 15.11 5.54
C GLN A 161 9.93 16.37 6.40
N SER A 162 8.71 16.84 6.65
CA SER A 162 8.42 18.08 7.37
C SER A 162 8.83 18.01 8.83
N GLY A 163 8.89 16.80 9.40
CA GLY A 163 9.07 16.57 10.83
C GLY A 163 7.87 17.03 11.68
N ILE A 164 6.73 17.30 11.05
CA ILE A 164 5.47 17.66 11.72
C ILE A 164 4.62 16.39 11.79
N ALA A 165 4.34 15.93 13.01
CA ALA A 165 3.48 14.80 13.31
C ALA A 165 2.15 15.27 13.89
#